data_AF-A0A7W7PH36-F1
#
_entry.id   AF-A0A7W7PH36-F1
#
_cell.length_a   1.000
_cell.length_b   1.000
_cell.length_c   1.000
_cell.angle_alpha   90.00
_cell.angle_beta   90.00
_cell.angle_gamma   90.00
#
_symmetry.space_group_name_H-M   'P 1'
#
loop_
_entity.id
_entity.type
_entity.pdbx_description
1 polymer ?
#
loop_
_entity_poly.entity_id
_entity_poly.type
_entity_poly.pdbx_seq_one_letter_code
_entity_poly.pdbx_strand_id
1 'polypeptide(L)'
;MAAARAPFDLRFDSGRPCLDLLATGGGRLGEEPVERLTGPQQLRAWLLGAGVVPPGTPLGGVDAGWLGRFHAARELLQRVVHTEVDGRAADVDLERVNALAAIAPPAVLAVRAGDGTLVRTVAAAPDCDALVGRVARDAVELLTDPVARGQLRRCAGETCSLVYLDTSRGRRRRWCSSEVCGNRERVARHRRRAVGGPGRG
;
A
#
# COMPACT_ATOMS: atom_id res chain seq x y z
N MET A 1 7.74 11.73 19.07
CA MET A 1 6.37 12.10 18.64
C MET A 1 5.61 10.82 18.36
N ALA A 2 4.71 10.41 19.25
CA ALA A 2 3.86 9.24 19.01
C ALA A 2 3.11 9.45 17.69
N ALA A 3 3.32 8.56 16.71
CA ALA A 3 2.57 8.59 15.48
C ALA A 3 1.09 8.48 15.84
N ALA A 4 0.30 9.51 15.53
CA ALA A 4 -1.14 9.44 15.65
C ALA A 4 -1.58 8.17 14.91
N ARG A 5 -2.25 7.24 15.62
CA ARG A 5 -2.70 5.99 15.05
C ARG A 5 -3.61 6.34 13.86
N ALA A 6 -3.22 5.91 12.66
CA ALA A 6 -3.94 6.27 11.46
C ALA A 6 -5.42 5.91 11.61
N PRO A 7 -6.35 6.77 11.19
CA PRO A 7 -7.77 6.44 11.19
C PRO A 7 -7.98 5.14 10.40
N PHE A 8 -8.85 4.28 10.91
CA PHE A 8 -9.24 3.01 10.28
C PHE A 8 -8.12 1.94 10.16
N ASP A 9 -7.06 2.03 10.96
CA ASP A 9 -5.93 1.06 10.92
C ASP A 9 -5.25 0.98 9.54
N LEU A 10 -5.33 2.05 8.74
CA LEU A 10 -4.68 2.14 7.43
C LEU A 10 -3.15 2.13 7.59
N ARG A 11 -2.48 1.53 6.61
CA ARG A 11 -1.04 1.29 6.62
C ARG A 11 -0.37 1.96 5.42
N PHE A 12 0.73 2.66 5.69
CA PHE A 12 1.52 3.41 4.70
C PHE A 12 3.02 3.11 4.81
N ASP A 13 3.36 1.93 5.34
CA ASP A 13 4.71 1.53 5.67
C ASP A 13 5.36 0.63 4.60
N SER A 14 4.69 0.42 3.46
CA SER A 14 5.22 -0.41 2.37
C SER A 14 6.14 0.36 1.42
N GLY A 15 6.19 1.69 1.54
CA GLY A 15 7.20 2.56 0.91
C GLY A 15 6.81 3.13 -0.47
N ARG A 16 5.66 2.72 -1.02
CA ARG A 16 5.09 3.25 -2.27
C ARG A 16 3.56 3.15 -2.22
N PRO A 17 2.81 4.11 -2.79
CA PRO A 17 1.35 4.08 -2.83
C PRO A 17 0.76 2.78 -3.40
N CYS A 18 1.34 2.21 -4.46
CA CYS A 18 0.88 0.94 -5.00
C CYS A 18 1.02 -0.22 -3.98
N LEU A 19 2.12 -0.28 -3.24
CA LEU A 19 2.34 -1.31 -2.21
C LEU A 19 1.51 -1.03 -0.95
N ASP A 20 1.22 0.23 -0.63
CA ASP A 20 0.32 0.60 0.46
C ASP A 20 -1.14 0.23 0.12
N LEU A 21 -1.54 0.25 -1.15
CA LEU A 21 -2.83 -0.27 -1.58
C LEU A 21 -2.93 -1.78 -1.30
N LEU A 22 -1.88 -2.54 -1.62
CA LEU A 22 -1.79 -3.97 -1.29
C LEU A 22 -1.94 -4.20 0.21
N ALA A 23 -1.33 -3.36 1.05
CA ALA A 23 -1.38 -3.44 2.51
C ALA A 23 -2.76 -3.15 3.12
N THR A 24 -3.73 -2.66 2.35
CA THR A 24 -5.12 -2.55 2.79
C THR A 24 -5.80 -3.91 2.94
N GLY A 25 -5.35 -4.90 2.15
CA GLY A 25 -5.64 -6.31 2.34
C GLY A 25 -4.56 -6.97 3.20
N GLY A 26 -4.92 -7.88 4.09
CA GLY A 26 -3.95 -8.57 4.94
C GLY A 26 -4.43 -9.92 5.41
N GLY A 27 -3.54 -10.70 6.01
CA GLY A 27 -3.89 -11.96 6.66
C GLY A 27 -4.39 -13.06 5.72
N ARG A 28 -4.19 -12.97 4.40
CA ARG A 28 -4.61 -14.01 3.44
C ARG A 28 -4.09 -15.41 3.72
N LEU A 29 -2.95 -15.50 4.42
CA LEU A 29 -2.33 -16.76 4.83
C LEU A 29 -2.61 -17.09 6.31
N GLY A 30 -3.45 -16.30 6.98
CA GLY A 30 -3.84 -16.50 8.38
C GLY A 30 -5.33 -16.77 8.52
N GLU A 31 -5.76 -17.03 9.75
CA GLU A 31 -7.14 -17.43 10.08
C GLU A 31 -8.16 -16.29 9.91
N GLU A 32 -7.71 -15.03 10.01
CA GLU A 32 -8.57 -13.85 9.85
C GLU A 32 -8.02 -12.92 8.75
N PRO A 33 -8.59 -12.98 7.53
CA PRO A 33 -8.35 -11.99 6.49
C PRO A 33 -8.74 -10.60 6.98
N VAL A 34 -7.92 -9.61 6.68
CA VAL A 34 -8.17 -8.21 7.04
C VAL A 34 -8.46 -7.40 5.79
N GLU A 35 -9.61 -6.75 5.75
CA GLU A 35 -9.97 -5.72 4.77
C GLU A 35 -10.04 -4.36 5.49
N ARG A 36 -9.24 -3.39 5.03
CA ARG A 36 -9.19 -2.04 5.62
C ARG A 36 -9.96 -0.99 4.83
N LEU A 37 -10.17 -1.22 3.53
CA LEU A 37 -11.02 -0.39 2.68
C LEU A 37 -12.43 -0.96 2.72
N THR A 38 -13.13 -0.75 3.84
CA THR A 38 -14.49 -1.26 4.08
C THR A 38 -15.58 -0.29 3.61
N GLY A 39 -15.22 0.94 3.24
CA GLY A 39 -16.18 1.96 2.83
C GLY A 39 -15.56 3.20 2.19
N PRO A 40 -16.40 4.12 1.68
CA PRO A 40 -15.95 5.34 1.01
C PRO A 40 -15.12 6.28 1.90
N GLN A 41 -15.35 6.28 3.22
CA GLN A 41 -14.61 7.12 4.16
C GLN A 41 -13.17 6.63 4.33
N GLN A 42 -12.98 5.31 4.41
CA GLN A 42 -11.67 4.67 4.46
C GLN A 42 -10.90 4.91 3.16
N LEU A 43 -11.56 4.82 2.00
CA LEU A 43 -10.94 5.12 0.72
C LEU A 43 -10.49 6.59 0.62
N ARG A 44 -11.31 7.56 1.07
CA ARG A 44 -10.90 8.97 1.15
C ARG A 44 -9.66 9.16 2.03
N ALA A 45 -9.68 8.57 3.23
CA ALA A 45 -8.56 8.64 4.15
C ALA A 45 -7.29 8.00 3.56
N TRP A 46 -7.43 6.89 2.85
CA TRP A 46 -6.31 6.21 2.19
C TRP A 46 -5.75 7.03 1.03
N LEU A 47 -6.58 7.61 0.17
CA LEU A 47 -6.14 8.46 -0.96
C LEU A 47 -5.29 9.65 -0.49
N LEU A 48 -5.67 10.25 0.64
CA LEU A 48 -4.91 11.33 1.28
C LEU A 48 -3.65 10.80 1.97
N GLY A 49 -3.79 9.77 2.79
CA GLY A 49 -2.69 9.21 3.60
C GLY A 49 -1.56 8.59 2.77
N ALA A 50 -1.90 7.94 1.65
CA ALA A 50 -0.93 7.41 0.70
C ALA A 50 -0.35 8.48 -0.24
N GLY A 51 -0.81 9.73 -0.15
CA GLY A 51 -0.33 10.83 -1.00
C GLY A 51 -0.77 10.74 -2.47
N VAL A 52 -1.75 9.89 -2.79
CA VAL A 52 -2.35 9.77 -4.14
C VAL A 52 -2.98 11.09 -4.57
N VAL A 53 -3.48 11.88 -3.63
CA VAL A 53 -3.89 13.27 -3.87
C VAL A 53 -3.29 14.20 -2.82
N PRO A 54 -3.06 15.49 -3.14
CA PRO A 54 -2.67 16.47 -2.13
C PRO A 54 -3.77 16.68 -1.07
N PRO A 55 -3.40 17.11 0.16
CA PRO A 55 -4.37 17.59 1.15
C PRO A 55 -5.29 18.66 0.58
N GLY A 56 -6.57 18.66 0.99
CA GLY A 56 -7.58 19.62 0.52
C GLY A 56 -8.20 19.29 -0.85
N THR A 57 -7.78 18.20 -1.50
CA THR A 57 -8.41 17.74 -2.75
C THR A 57 -9.88 17.38 -2.50
N PRO A 58 -10.84 17.92 -3.29
CA PRO A 58 -12.24 17.56 -3.16
C PRO A 58 -12.47 16.10 -3.59
N LEU A 59 -12.87 15.26 -2.64
CA LEU A 59 -13.16 13.83 -2.83
C LEU A 59 -14.66 13.54 -2.65
N GLY A 60 -15.52 14.48 -3.06
CA GLY A 60 -16.97 14.36 -2.94
C GLY A 60 -17.54 13.15 -3.69
N GLY A 61 -16.98 12.85 -4.87
CA GLY A 61 -17.42 11.74 -5.73
C GLY A 61 -17.02 10.33 -5.28
N VAL A 62 -16.29 10.16 -4.17
CA VAL A 62 -15.89 8.83 -3.69
C VAL A 62 -17.11 8.07 -3.15
N ASP A 63 -17.42 6.94 -3.77
CA ASP A 63 -18.57 6.10 -3.43
C ASP A 63 -18.19 4.59 -3.38
N ALA A 64 -19.20 3.72 -3.30
CA ALA A 64 -19.00 2.27 -3.30
C ALA A 64 -18.50 1.73 -4.66
N GLY A 65 -18.82 2.40 -5.77
CA GLY A 65 -18.31 2.05 -7.09
C GLY A 65 -16.80 2.28 -7.17
N TRP A 66 -16.34 3.43 -6.66
CA TRP A 66 -14.91 3.71 -6.54
C TRP A 66 -14.21 2.68 -5.66
N LEU A 67 -14.81 2.31 -4.52
CA LEU A 67 -14.28 1.27 -3.65
C LEU A 67 -14.04 -0.04 -4.40
N GLY A 68 -15.02 -0.51 -5.18
CA GLY A 68 -14.89 -1.71 -6.01
C GLY A 68 -13.78 -1.59 -7.06
N ARG A 69 -13.60 -0.42 -7.68
CA ARG A 69 -12.49 -0.17 -8.63
C ARG A 69 -11.12 -0.26 -7.95
N PHE A 70 -10.98 0.29 -6.74
CA PHE A 70 -9.73 0.20 -5.97
C PHE A 70 -9.45 -1.22 -5.49
N HIS A 71 -10.47 -1.99 -5.09
CA HIS A 71 -10.30 -3.41 -4.79
C HIS A 71 -9.84 -4.19 -6.02
N ALA A 72 -10.48 -3.99 -7.17
CA ALA A 72 -10.07 -4.65 -8.42
C ALA A 72 -8.63 -4.31 -8.81
N ALA A 73 -8.24 -3.03 -8.71
CA ALA A 73 -6.87 -2.57 -8.94
C ALA A 73 -5.89 -3.21 -7.96
N ARG A 74 -6.23 -3.29 -6.66
CA ARG A 74 -5.41 -3.96 -5.64
C ARG A 74 -5.15 -5.42 -6.00
N GLU A 75 -6.18 -6.17 -6.38
CA GLU A 75 -6.03 -7.58 -6.74
C GLU A 75 -5.14 -7.79 -7.97
N LEU A 76 -5.32 -6.94 -9.00
CA LEU A 76 -4.48 -6.95 -10.19
C LEU A 76 -3.01 -6.67 -9.84
N LEU A 77 -2.76 -5.56 -9.14
CA LEU A 77 -1.41 -5.16 -8.72
C LEU A 77 -0.75 -6.20 -7.82
N GLN A 78 -1.53 -6.84 -6.93
CA GLN A 78 -1.02 -7.92 -6.10
C GLN A 78 -0.52 -9.10 -6.94
N ARG A 79 -1.30 -9.57 -7.93
CA ARG A 79 -0.87 -10.68 -8.79
C ARG A 79 0.40 -10.34 -9.58
N VAL A 80 0.46 -9.13 -10.14
CA VAL A 80 1.63 -8.64 -10.88
C VAL A 80 2.86 -8.56 -9.99
N VAL A 81 2.80 -7.81 -8.88
CA VAL A 81 3.93 -7.62 -7.98
C VAL A 81 4.45 -8.96 -7.46
N HIS A 82 3.57 -9.88 -7.06
CA HIS A 82 3.99 -11.19 -6.57
C HIS A 82 4.67 -12.03 -7.65
N THR A 83 4.09 -12.07 -8.85
CA THR A 83 4.62 -12.83 -9.99
C THR A 83 5.99 -12.30 -10.42
N GLU A 84 6.13 -10.99 -10.52
CA GLU A 84 7.39 -10.34 -10.89
C GLU A 84 8.49 -10.50 -9.82
N VAL A 85 8.11 -10.48 -8.53
CA VAL A 85 9.04 -10.75 -7.41
C VAL A 85 9.46 -12.23 -7.36
N ASP A 86 8.61 -13.14 -7.86
CA ASP A 86 8.98 -14.56 -8.06
C ASP A 86 9.92 -14.77 -9.26
N GLY A 87 10.24 -13.74 -10.03
CA GLY A 87 11.01 -13.87 -11.27
C GLY A 87 10.23 -14.53 -12.40
N ARG A 88 8.89 -14.56 -12.30
CA ARG A 88 7.98 -15.02 -13.36
C ARG A 88 7.42 -13.81 -14.12
N ALA A 89 7.05 -14.01 -15.37
CA ALA A 89 6.45 -12.98 -16.21
C ALA A 89 4.94 -12.87 -15.96
N ALA A 90 4.45 -11.66 -15.69
CA ALA A 90 3.04 -11.36 -15.49
C ALA A 90 2.36 -10.74 -16.73
N ASP A 91 2.82 -11.04 -17.95
CA ASP A 91 2.54 -10.30 -19.20
C ASP A 91 1.07 -9.85 -19.37
N VAL A 92 0.11 -10.77 -19.29
CA VAL A 92 -1.32 -10.45 -19.46
C VAL A 92 -1.85 -9.48 -18.40
N ASP A 93 -1.43 -9.64 -17.15
CA ASP A 93 -1.85 -8.72 -16.09
C ASP A 93 -1.05 -7.40 -16.16
N LEU A 94 0.20 -7.42 -16.65
CA LEU A 94 0.99 -6.22 -16.92
C LEU A 94 0.36 -5.35 -18.01
N GLU A 95 -0.17 -5.94 -19.08
CA GLU A 95 -0.92 -5.20 -20.11
C GLU A 95 -2.12 -4.45 -19.50
N ARG A 96 -2.84 -5.09 -18.57
CA ARG A 96 -3.95 -4.46 -17.85
C ARG A 96 -3.49 -3.34 -16.93
N VAL A 97 -2.37 -3.51 -16.22
CA VAL A 97 -1.77 -2.44 -15.41
C VAL A 97 -1.34 -1.28 -16.30
N ASN A 98 -0.73 -1.55 -17.46
CA ASN A 98 -0.32 -0.53 -18.42
C ASN A 98 -1.52 0.25 -18.97
N ALA A 99 -2.64 -0.44 -19.26
CA ALA A 99 -3.86 0.22 -19.70
C ALA A 99 -4.42 1.18 -18.62
N LEU A 100 -4.40 0.79 -17.34
CA LEU A 100 -4.77 1.68 -16.24
C LEU A 100 -3.77 2.84 -16.11
N ALA A 101 -2.48 2.56 -16.18
CA ALA A 101 -1.41 3.56 -16.08
C ALA A 101 -1.39 4.55 -17.26
N ALA A 102 -1.99 4.21 -18.40
CA ALA A 102 -2.12 5.11 -19.55
C ALA A 102 -3.13 6.24 -19.30
N ILE A 103 -4.06 6.05 -18.36
CA ILE A 103 -5.04 7.08 -17.99
C ILE A 103 -4.31 8.28 -17.38
N ALA A 104 -4.62 9.47 -17.89
CA ALA A 104 -3.98 10.70 -17.46
C ALA A 104 -4.21 10.90 -15.95
N PRO A 105 -3.15 11.14 -15.15
CA PRO A 105 -3.31 11.41 -13.74
C PRO A 105 -3.91 12.81 -13.54
N PRO A 106 -4.46 13.12 -12.36
CA PRO A 106 -4.93 14.47 -12.06
C PRO A 106 -3.80 15.48 -12.26
N ALA A 107 -4.06 16.53 -13.04
CA ALA A 107 -3.08 17.59 -13.28
C ALA A 107 -2.73 18.28 -11.95
N VAL A 108 -1.44 18.32 -11.64
CA VAL A 108 -0.91 18.88 -10.39
C VAL A 108 -0.47 20.31 -10.62
N LEU A 109 -0.86 21.21 -9.72
CA LEU A 109 -0.50 22.62 -9.73
C LEU A 109 0.25 22.99 -8.44
N ALA A 110 1.15 23.97 -8.55
CA ALA A 110 1.74 24.65 -7.41
C ALA A 110 1.02 25.98 -7.20
N VAL A 111 0.47 26.20 -6.00
CA VAL A 111 -0.24 27.43 -5.62
C VAL A 111 0.31 27.95 -4.30
N ARG A 112 0.11 29.24 -4.00
CA ARG A 112 0.44 29.80 -2.68
C ARG A 112 -0.77 29.74 -1.76
N ALA A 113 -0.59 29.22 -0.55
CA ALA A 113 -1.56 29.33 0.53
C ALA A 113 -1.63 30.79 1.05
N GLY A 114 -2.60 31.08 1.92
CA GLY A 114 -2.82 32.44 2.45
C GLY A 114 -1.64 33.00 3.26
N ASP A 115 -0.77 32.13 3.77
CA ASP A 115 0.47 32.46 4.47
C ASP A 115 1.69 32.62 3.54
N GLY A 116 1.50 32.48 2.23
CA GLY A 116 2.55 32.55 1.21
C GLY A 116 3.27 31.23 0.92
N THR A 117 3.00 30.15 1.66
CA THR A 117 3.64 28.84 1.48
C THR A 117 3.25 28.21 0.15
N LEU A 118 4.21 27.64 -0.58
CA LEU A 118 3.92 26.86 -1.80
C LEU A 118 3.33 25.49 -1.43
N VAL A 119 2.13 25.23 -1.92
CA VAL A 119 1.41 23.98 -1.71
C VAL A 119 1.02 23.34 -3.03
N ARG A 120 0.92 22.02 -3.02
CA ARG A 120 0.47 21.22 -4.16
C ARG A 120 -1.06 21.14 -4.15
N THR A 121 -1.69 21.35 -5.30
CA THR A 121 -3.13 21.11 -5.51
C THR A 121 -3.37 20.35 -6.82
N VAL A 122 -4.63 20.01 -7.10
CA VAL A 122 -5.06 19.46 -8.39
C VAL A 122 -5.90 20.49 -9.14
N ALA A 123 -5.80 20.52 -10.47
CA ALA A 123 -6.49 21.49 -11.31
C ALA A 123 -8.02 21.33 -11.30
N ALA A 124 -8.51 20.11 -11.09
CA ALA A 124 -9.92 19.79 -10.98
C ALA A 124 -10.12 18.63 -10.00
N ALA A 125 -11.37 18.44 -9.55
CA ALA A 125 -11.73 17.26 -8.78
C ALA A 125 -11.43 16.00 -9.62
N PRO A 126 -10.59 15.07 -9.13
CA PRO A 126 -10.22 13.90 -9.90
C PRO A 126 -11.40 12.93 -9.98
N ASP A 127 -11.51 12.19 -11.08
CA ASP A 127 -12.41 11.03 -11.17
C ASP A 127 -11.74 9.74 -10.66
N CYS A 128 -12.51 8.66 -10.59
CA CYS A 128 -12.02 7.37 -10.10
C CYS A 128 -10.85 6.84 -10.94
N ASP A 129 -10.99 6.91 -12.26
CA ASP A 129 -10.08 6.28 -13.21
C ASP A 129 -8.72 6.98 -13.23
N ALA A 130 -8.69 8.30 -13.10
CA ALA A 130 -7.47 9.08 -12.95
C ALA A 130 -6.70 8.70 -11.66
N LEU A 131 -7.41 8.41 -10.56
CA LEU A 131 -6.78 8.02 -9.30
C LEU A 131 -6.28 6.57 -9.32
N VAL A 132 -7.06 5.65 -9.90
CA VAL A 132 -6.61 4.26 -10.13
C VAL A 132 -5.40 4.25 -11.06
N GLY A 133 -5.45 5.02 -12.16
CA GLY A 133 -4.36 5.15 -13.11
C GLY A 133 -3.10 5.75 -12.50
N ARG A 134 -3.24 6.70 -11.55
CA ARG A 134 -2.10 7.21 -10.77
C ARG A 134 -1.42 6.12 -9.94
N VAL A 135 -2.19 5.25 -9.27
CA VAL A 135 -1.63 4.14 -8.48
C VAL A 135 -1.00 3.08 -9.40
N ALA A 136 -1.62 2.79 -10.55
CA ALA A 136 -1.05 1.89 -11.55
C ALA A 136 0.27 2.42 -12.11
N ARG A 137 0.36 3.72 -12.41
CA ARG A 137 1.60 4.37 -12.86
C ARG A 137 2.71 4.27 -11.82
N ASP A 138 2.41 4.48 -10.54
CA ASP A 138 3.37 4.27 -9.45
C ASP A 138 3.90 2.82 -9.42
N ALA A 139 3.06 1.83 -9.71
CA ALA A 139 3.50 0.43 -9.83
C ALA A 139 4.40 0.19 -11.04
N VAL A 140 4.09 0.79 -12.20
CA VAL A 140 4.94 0.72 -13.40
C VAL A 140 6.30 1.33 -13.13
N GLU A 141 6.35 2.53 -12.55
CA GLU A 141 7.61 3.20 -12.15
C GLU A 141 8.42 2.33 -11.19
N LEU A 142 7.79 1.71 -10.19
CA LEU A 142 8.43 0.80 -9.26
C LEU A 142 9.02 -0.44 -9.95
N LEU A 143 8.26 -1.09 -10.83
CA LEU A 143 8.65 -2.36 -11.44
C LEU A 143 9.69 -2.19 -12.56
N THR A 144 9.79 -0.99 -13.13
CA THR A 144 10.72 -0.65 -14.22
C THR A 144 12.00 0.02 -13.72
N ASP A 145 12.02 0.57 -12.51
CA ASP A 145 13.24 1.09 -11.86
C ASP A 145 14.09 -0.08 -11.30
N PRO A 146 15.29 -0.36 -11.83
CA PRO A 146 16.12 -1.48 -11.37
C PRO A 146 16.55 -1.35 -9.90
N VAL A 147 16.77 -0.12 -9.42
CA VAL A 147 17.19 0.14 -8.04
C VAL A 147 16.03 -0.13 -7.08
N ALA A 148 14.84 0.41 -7.37
CA ALA A 148 13.66 0.20 -6.57
C ALA A 148 13.20 -1.27 -6.61
N ARG A 149 13.21 -1.89 -7.79
CA ARG A 149 12.90 -3.32 -7.96
C ARG A 149 13.84 -4.20 -7.12
N GLY A 150 15.13 -3.92 -7.12
CA GLY A 150 16.12 -4.65 -6.30
C GLY A 150 15.95 -4.45 -4.78
N GLN A 151 15.16 -3.47 -4.35
CA GLN A 151 14.80 -3.22 -2.95
C GLN A 151 13.49 -3.88 -2.53
N LEU A 152 12.74 -4.51 -3.44
CA LEU A 152 11.54 -5.25 -3.09
C LEU A 152 11.87 -6.46 -2.20
N ARG A 153 11.08 -6.64 -1.14
CA ARG A 153 11.21 -7.72 -0.18
C ARG A 153 9.85 -8.26 0.20
N ARG A 154 9.79 -9.56 0.48
CA ARG A 154 8.63 -10.19 1.12
C ARG A 154 8.69 -10.02 2.62
N CYS A 155 7.54 -9.84 3.24
CA CYS A 155 7.43 -9.89 4.69
C CYS A 155 7.82 -11.28 5.19
N ALA A 156 8.69 -11.35 6.20
CA ALA A 156 9.06 -12.60 6.86
C ALA A 156 8.10 -12.99 8.00
N GLY A 157 6.87 -12.46 8.02
CA GLY A 157 5.84 -12.86 8.97
C GLY A 157 5.11 -14.10 8.47
N GLU A 158 4.87 -15.09 9.34
CA GLU A 158 4.39 -16.43 8.94
C GLU A 158 3.06 -16.39 8.16
N THR A 159 2.18 -15.46 8.52
CA THR A 159 0.84 -15.29 7.90
C THR A 159 0.75 -14.06 6.99
N CYS A 160 1.88 -13.46 6.60
CA CYS A 160 1.91 -12.22 5.84
C CYS A 160 2.52 -12.43 4.45
N SER A 161 1.73 -12.18 3.41
CA SER A 161 2.19 -12.23 2.03
C SER A 161 2.69 -10.89 1.49
N LEU A 162 2.58 -9.79 2.25
CA LEU A 162 2.87 -8.46 1.70
C LEU A 162 4.31 -8.31 1.18
N VAL A 163 4.43 -7.67 0.03
CA VAL A 163 5.68 -7.16 -0.54
C VAL A 163 5.82 -5.69 -0.14
N TYR A 164 7.03 -5.27 0.23
CA TYR A 164 7.35 -3.90 0.57
C TYR A 164 8.68 -3.48 -0.05
N LEU A 165 8.88 -2.15 -0.16
CA LEU A 165 10.14 -1.56 -0.59
C LEU A 165 11.05 -1.35 0.64
N ASP A 166 12.22 -1.99 0.68
CA ASP A 166 13.19 -1.82 1.76
C ASP A 166 14.14 -0.66 1.51
N THR A 167 13.69 0.54 1.88
CA THR A 167 14.51 1.78 1.88
C THR A 167 15.34 1.95 3.16
N SER A 168 15.36 0.96 4.06
CA SER A 168 16.10 1.07 5.33
C SER A 168 17.61 1.10 5.12
N ARG A 169 18.34 1.78 6.01
CA ARG A 169 19.80 1.83 5.96
C ARG A 169 20.39 0.41 6.05
N GLY A 170 21.09 0.00 4.99
CA GLY A 170 21.69 -1.32 4.88
C GLY A 170 20.71 -2.44 4.51
N ARG A 171 19.45 -2.13 4.15
CA ARG A 171 18.43 -3.09 3.68
C ARG A 171 18.24 -4.29 4.62
N ARG A 172 18.08 -3.97 5.92
CA ARG A 172 18.02 -4.96 7.00
C ARG A 172 16.59 -5.21 7.49
N ARG A 173 15.59 -4.61 6.84
CA ARG A 173 14.19 -4.80 7.23
C ARG A 173 13.78 -6.23 6.89
N ARG A 174 13.11 -6.89 7.84
CA ARG A 174 12.61 -8.26 7.68
C ARG A 174 11.10 -8.32 7.51
N TRP A 175 10.37 -7.31 7.99
CA TRP A 175 8.91 -7.30 8.03
C TRP A 175 8.35 -6.06 7.36
N CYS A 176 7.21 -6.20 6.67
CA CYS A 176 6.49 -5.07 6.08
C CYS A 176 5.96 -4.07 7.12
N SER A 177 6.03 -4.38 8.42
CA SER A 177 5.87 -3.44 9.52
C SER A 177 6.61 -3.98 10.73
N SER A 178 7.38 -3.13 11.41
CA SER A 178 7.95 -3.52 12.72
C SER A 178 6.87 -3.58 13.80
N GLU A 179 5.84 -2.72 13.70
CA GLU A 179 4.77 -2.59 14.68
C GLU A 179 3.70 -3.66 14.52
N VAL A 180 3.35 -4.02 13.28
CA VAL A 180 2.33 -5.05 13.01
C VAL A 180 2.96 -6.44 12.94
N CYS A 181 3.70 -6.73 11.86
CA CYS A 181 4.26 -8.06 11.63
C CYS A 181 5.43 -8.37 12.57
N GLY A 182 6.34 -7.41 12.79
CA GLY A 182 7.46 -7.59 13.71
C GLY A 182 7.01 -7.84 15.15
N ASN A 183 5.96 -7.14 15.62
CA ASN A 183 5.40 -7.40 16.94
C ASN A 183 4.66 -8.75 17.01
N ARG A 184 3.86 -9.08 15.99
CA ARG A 184 3.16 -10.38 15.90
C ARG A 184 4.15 -11.55 16.02
N GLU A 185 5.27 -11.51 15.31
CA GLU A 185 6.31 -12.53 15.38
C GLU A 185 7.04 -12.57 16.74
N ARG A 186 7.27 -11.42 17.38
CA ARG A 186 7.82 -11.38 18.74
C ARG A 186 6.88 -12.04 19.75
N VAL A 187 5.59 -11.75 19.66
CA VAL A 187 4.55 -12.34 20.52
C VAL A 187 4.43 -13.84 20.28
N ALA A 188 4.34 -14.29 19.01
CA ALA A 188 4.27 -15.71 18.67
C ALA A 188 5.49 -16.48 19.20
N ARG A 189 6.70 -15.94 19.05
CA ARG A 189 7.93 -16.53 19.61
C ARG A 189 7.89 -16.63 21.14
N HIS A 190 7.40 -15.59 21.82
CA HIS A 190 7.25 -15.62 23.28
C HIS A 190 6.27 -16.72 23.72
N ARG A 191 5.11 -16.85 23.05
CA ARG A 191 4.13 -17.91 23.32
C ARG A 191 4.72 -19.31 23.12
N ARG A 192 5.44 -19.56 22.01
CA ARG A 192 6.10 -20.86 21.77
C ARG A 192 7.12 -21.22 22.86
N ARG A 193 7.84 -20.22 23.41
CA ARG A 193 8.78 -20.44 24.53
C ARG A 193 8.06 -20.70 25.86
N ALA A 194 6.93 -20.04 26.11
CA ALA A 194 6.14 -20.23 27.33
C ALA A 194 5.46 -21.61 27.39
N VAL A 195 5.03 -22.15 26.24
CA VAL A 195 4.45 -23.51 26.13
C VAL A 195 5.52 -24.60 26.20
N GLY A 196 6.80 -24.26 25.99
CA GLY A 196 7.94 -25.19 26.06
C GLY A 196 8.80 -25.10 27.33
N GLY A 197 8.35 -24.39 28.38
CA GLY A 197 9.02 -24.34 29.69
C GLY A 197 8.57 -25.49 30.62
N PRO A 198 9.45 -26.05 31.48
CA PRO A 198 9.46 -27.47 31.82
C PRO A 198 8.27 -27.90 32.67
N GLY A 199 7.62 -28.98 32.23
CA GLY A 199 6.87 -29.86 33.12
C GLY A 199 7.80 -30.32 34.24
N ARG A 200 7.48 -29.90 35.47
CA ARG A 200 8.10 -30.43 36.69
C ARG A 200 7.57 -31.85 36.86
N GLY A 201 8.35 -32.83 36.39
CA GLY A 201 8.33 -34.20 36.92
C GLY A 201 9.15 -34.27 38.20
#